data_AF-A0A946VB02-F1
#
_entry.id   AF-A0A946VB02-F1
#
_cell.length_a   1.000
_cell.length_b   1.000
_cell.length_c   1.000
_cell.angle_alpha   90.00
_cell.angle_beta   90.00
_cell.angle_gamma   90.00
#
_symmetry.space_group_name_H-M   'P 1'
#
loop_
_entity.id
_entity.type
_entity.pdbx_description
1 polymer ?
#
loop_
_entity_poly.entity_id
_entity_poly.type
_entity_poly.pdbx_seq_one_letter_code
_entity_poly.pdbx_strand_id
1 'polypeptide(L)'
;MPGMPDSYDNTYLLVSGIFLRLLGVIYLVAFASIGVQIDGLIGSQGILPIAERLDELAQHGDIEHFLHVPTLFWIDAGDATLIGAAGAGCLAALLILLNIGQRAALIAAFILY
;
A
#
# COMPACT_ATOMS: atom_id res chain seq x y z
N MET A 1 13.28 40.37 6.92
CA MET A 1 13.15 39.85 5.55
C MET A 1 11.84 40.40 4.97
N PRO A 2 11.80 40.85 3.70
CA PRO A 2 10.64 41.49 3.10
C PRO A 2 9.47 40.50 3.00
N GLY A 3 8.24 41.00 3.21
CA GLY A 3 7.02 40.20 3.20
C GLY A 3 6.80 39.53 1.84
N MET A 4 6.88 38.21 1.84
CA MET A 4 6.44 37.39 0.72
C MET A 4 4.91 37.51 0.62
N PRO A 5 4.33 37.74 -0.58
CA PRO A 5 2.89 37.87 -0.72
C PRO A 5 2.16 36.60 -0.24
N ASP A 6 1.14 36.75 0.63
CA ASP A 6 0.31 35.66 1.18
C ASP A 6 -0.28 34.73 0.10
N SER A 7 -0.34 35.21 -1.14
CA SER A 7 -0.78 34.49 -2.34
C SER A 7 0.00 33.21 -2.63
N TYR A 8 1.31 33.18 -2.36
CA TYR A 8 2.16 32.01 -2.65
C TYR A 8 1.89 30.86 -1.69
N ASP A 9 1.73 31.16 -0.40
CA ASP A 9 1.45 30.16 0.63
C ASP A 9 0.10 29.50 0.37
N ASN A 10 -0.92 30.28 0.01
CA ASN A 10 -2.24 29.74 -0.31
C ASN A 10 -2.20 28.85 -1.56
N THR A 11 -1.46 29.24 -2.60
CA THR A 11 -1.31 28.42 -3.82
C THR A 11 -0.60 27.10 -3.51
N TYR A 12 0.46 27.12 -2.69
CA TYR A 12 1.17 25.91 -2.28
C TYR A 12 0.29 24.96 -1.45
N LEU A 13 -0.50 25.49 -0.51
CA LEU A 13 -1.44 24.69 0.29
C LEU A 13 -2.53 24.06 -0.57
N LEU A 14 -3.03 24.77 -1.58
CA LEU A 14 -4.00 24.25 -2.54
C LEU A 14 -3.41 23.12 -3.40
N VAL A 15 -2.23 23.34 -3.98
CA VAL A 15 -1.57 22.35 -4.85
C VAL A 15 -1.21 21.09 -4.06
N SER A 16 -0.56 21.24 -2.89
CA SER A 16 -0.21 20.11 -2.04
C SER A 16 -1.44 19.35 -1.54
N GLY A 17 -2.51 20.04 -1.17
CA GLY A 17 -3.76 19.42 -0.75
C GLY A 17 -4.45 18.63 -1.86
N ILE A 18 -4.48 19.16 -3.09
CA ILE A 18 -5.03 18.44 -4.26
C ILE A 18 -4.16 17.24 -4.60
N PHE A 19 -2.84 17.41 -4.63
CA PHE A 19 -1.89 16.34 -4.90
C PHE A 19 -2.06 15.16 -3.94
N LEU A 20 -2.18 15.44 -2.64
CA LEU A 20 -2.33 14.41 -1.61
C LEU A 20 -3.68 13.67 -1.73
N ARG A 21 -4.75 14.37 -2.10
CA ARG A 21 -6.05 13.72 -2.38
C ARG A 21 -6.00 12.82 -3.61
N LEU A 22 -5.38 13.27 -4.70
CA LEU A 22 -5.18 12.46 -5.89
C LEU A 22 -4.34 11.21 -5.58
N LEU A 23 -3.29 11.37 -4.77
CA LEU A 23 -2.47 10.25 -4.30
C LEU A 23 -3.30 9.26 -3.47
N GLY A 24 -4.17 9.75 -2.58
CA GLY A 24 -5.12 8.92 -1.85
C GLY A 24 -6.07 8.13 -2.77
N VAL A 25 -6.58 8.74 -3.84
CA VAL A 25 -7.40 8.04 -4.85
C VAL A 25 -6.61 6.93 -5.54
N ILE A 26 -5.37 7.21 -5.94
CA ILE A 26 -4.49 6.23 -6.59
C ILE A 26 -4.26 5.04 -5.68
N TYR A 27 -3.91 5.28 -4.40
CA TYR A 27 -3.75 4.19 -3.42
C TYR A 27 -5.05 3.41 -3.22
N LEU A 28 -6.20 4.07 -3.14
CA LEU A 28 -7.48 3.40 -2.94
C LEU A 28 -7.79 2.45 -4.10
N VAL A 29 -7.57 2.90 -5.34
CA VAL A 29 -7.73 2.07 -6.54
C VAL A 29 -6.73 0.92 -6.55
N ALA A 30 -5.47 1.17 -6.19
CA ALA A 30 -4.44 0.13 -6.13
C ALA A 30 -4.79 -0.96 -5.12
N PHE A 31 -5.15 -0.60 -3.88
CA PHE A 31 -5.53 -1.57 -2.84
C PHE A 31 -6.83 -2.30 -3.15
N ALA A 32 -7.84 -1.60 -3.70
CA ALA A 32 -9.08 -2.25 -4.13
C ALA A 32 -8.82 -3.24 -5.28
N SER A 33 -7.95 -2.87 -6.23
CA SER A 33 -7.55 -3.75 -7.33
C SER A 33 -6.81 -4.98 -6.83
N ILE A 34 -5.90 -4.83 -5.86
CA ILE A 34 -5.21 -5.95 -5.22
C ILE A 34 -6.20 -6.84 -4.46
N GLY A 35 -7.16 -6.25 -3.72
CA GLY A 35 -8.19 -6.98 -2.99
C GLY A 35 -9.01 -7.94 -3.87
N VAL A 36 -9.45 -7.46 -5.05
CA VAL A 36 -10.18 -8.30 -6.01
C VAL A 36 -9.26 -9.37 -6.64
N GLN A 37 -7.97 -9.06 -6.83
CA GLN A 37 -7.00 -10.01 -7.36
C GLN A 37 -6.61 -11.11 -6.35
N ILE A 38 -6.66 -10.81 -5.05
CA ILE A 38 -6.38 -11.80 -3.99
C ILE A 38 -7.35 -12.97 -4.07
N ASP A 39 -8.64 -12.68 -4.23
CA ASP A 39 -9.72 -13.68 -4.25
C ASP A 39 -9.66 -14.59 -5.50
N GLY A 40 -9.14 -14.09 -6.62
CA GLY A 40 -9.09 -14.82 -7.90
C GLY A 40 -7.75 -15.45 -8.26
N LEU A 41 -6.63 -14.95 -7.73
CA LEU A 41 -5.29 -15.28 -8.24
C LEU A 41 -4.29 -15.74 -7.17
N ILE A 42 -4.30 -15.09 -6.00
CA ILE A 42 -3.22 -15.16 -4.99
C ILE A 42 -3.59 -16.05 -3.80
N GLY A 43 -4.88 -16.20 -3.49
CA GLY A 43 -5.36 -16.99 -2.37
C GLY A 43 -5.07 -18.49 -2.49
N SER A 44 -5.36 -19.25 -1.43
CA SER A 44 -5.15 -20.70 -1.32
C SER A 44 -5.91 -21.55 -2.35
N GLN A 45 -6.85 -20.95 -3.08
CA GLN A 45 -7.58 -21.53 -4.21
C GLN A 45 -7.29 -20.81 -5.54
N GLY A 46 -6.35 -19.87 -5.54
CA GLY A 46 -5.94 -19.09 -6.70
C GLY A 46 -5.06 -19.88 -7.65
N ILE A 47 -4.94 -19.39 -8.88
CA ILE A 47 -4.15 -20.03 -9.94
C ILE A 47 -2.64 -20.04 -9.59
N LEU A 48 -2.18 -19.11 -8.73
CA LEU A 48 -0.79 -19.00 -8.30
C LEU A 48 -0.71 -18.68 -6.80
N PRO A 49 -0.89 -19.70 -5.92
CA PRO A 49 -0.88 -19.49 -4.49
C PRO A 49 0.46 -18.92 -4.03
N ILE A 50 0.44 -17.73 -3.43
CA ILE A 50 1.68 -17.05 -3.04
C ILE A 50 2.38 -17.80 -1.89
N ALA A 51 1.59 -18.51 -1.07
CA ALA A 51 2.10 -19.39 -0.04
C ALA A 51 2.96 -20.51 -0.63
N GLU A 52 2.49 -21.19 -1.69
CA GLU A 52 3.26 -22.26 -2.36
C GLU A 52 4.52 -21.72 -3.04
N ARG A 53 4.43 -20.54 -3.67
CA ARG A 53 5.59 -19.85 -4.28
C ARG A 53 6.64 -19.48 -3.24
N LEU A 54 6.24 -18.95 -2.09
CA LEU A 54 7.15 -18.58 -1.01
C LEU A 54 7.74 -19.82 -0.34
N ASP A 55 6.98 -20.91 -0.20
CA ASP A 55 7.48 -22.18 0.36
C ASP A 55 8.50 -22.86 -0.57
N GLU A 56 8.25 -22.86 -1.89
CA GLU A 56 9.22 -23.31 -2.90
C GLU A 56 10.51 -22.48 -2.85
N LEU A 57 10.40 -21.16 -2.71
CA LEU A 57 11.56 -20.26 -2.59
C LEU A 57 12.29 -20.44 -1.25
N ALA A 58 11.58 -20.66 -0.16
CA ALA A 58 12.14 -20.88 1.18
C ALA A 58 12.93 -22.19 1.25
N GLN A 59 12.51 -23.23 0.53
CA GLN A 59 13.23 -24.50 0.45
C GLN A 59 14.62 -24.40 -0.17
N HIS A 60 14.90 -23.32 -0.93
CA HIS A 60 16.22 -23.06 -1.50
C HIS A 60 17.18 -22.33 -0.54
N GLY A 61 16.72 -21.92 0.65
CA GLY A 61 17.56 -21.64 1.83
C GLY A 61 18.51 -20.43 1.77
N ASP A 62 18.53 -19.65 0.68
CA ASP A 62 19.49 -18.56 0.51
C ASP A 62 18.95 -17.21 0.99
N ILE A 63 19.73 -16.53 1.83
CA ILE A 63 19.49 -15.15 2.29
C ILE A 63 19.41 -14.17 1.10
N GLU A 64 20.09 -14.47 -0.01
CA GLU A 64 20.00 -13.68 -1.25
C GLU A 64 18.58 -13.67 -1.84
N HIS A 65 17.81 -14.75 -1.68
CA HIS A 65 16.44 -14.81 -2.22
C HIS A 65 15.46 -13.94 -1.42
N PHE A 66 15.72 -13.73 -0.13
CA PHE A 66 14.96 -12.80 0.69
C PHE A 66 15.14 -11.34 0.24
N LEU A 67 16.31 -11.00 -0.31
CA LEU A 67 16.59 -9.68 -0.89
C LEU A 67 15.97 -9.51 -2.29
N HIS A 68 15.73 -10.60 -3.01
CA HIS A 68 15.07 -10.58 -4.32
C HIS A 68 13.57 -10.34 -4.23
N VAL A 69 12.92 -10.80 -3.15
CA VAL A 69 11.47 -10.66 -2.94
C VAL A 69 11.18 -10.08 -1.55
N PRO A 70 11.46 -8.78 -1.34
CA PRO A 70 11.18 -8.11 -0.07
C PRO A 70 9.66 -7.90 0.05
N THR A 71 8.97 -8.79 0.78
CA THR A 71 7.52 -8.68 1.03
C THR A 71 7.22 -8.89 2.51
N LEU A 72 6.11 -8.33 3.00
CA LEU A 72 5.67 -8.59 4.38
C LEU A 72 5.03 -10.00 4.53
N PHE A 73 4.68 -10.64 3.42
CA PHE A 73 3.97 -11.93 3.38
C PHE A 73 4.85 -13.14 3.70
N TRP A 74 6.15 -12.96 3.95
CA TRP A 74 7.01 -14.01 4.51
C TRP A 74 6.60 -14.42 5.94
N ILE A 75 5.95 -13.53 6.69
CA ILE A 75 5.52 -13.80 8.07
C ILE A 75 4.25 -14.65 8.07
N ASP A 76 3.30 -14.30 7.21
CA ASP A 76 2.06 -15.02 7.01
C ASP A 76 1.47 -14.65 5.63
N ALA A 77 1.32 -15.65 4.76
CA ALA A 77 0.78 -15.51 3.40
C ALA A 77 -0.68 -16.00 3.30
N GLY A 78 -1.36 -16.17 4.43
CA GLY A 78 -2.75 -16.62 4.45
C GLY A 78 -3.72 -15.63 3.79
N ASP A 79 -4.80 -16.17 3.19
CA ASP A 79 -5.83 -15.40 2.48
C ASP A 79 -6.43 -14.27 3.35
N ALA A 80 -6.65 -14.55 4.64
CA ALA A 80 -7.16 -13.56 5.58
C ALA A 80 -6.19 -12.39 5.81
N THR A 81 -4.89 -12.65 5.80
CA THR A 81 -3.83 -11.66 6.00
C THR A 81 -3.66 -10.79 4.77
N LEU A 82 -3.74 -11.39 3.57
CA LEU A 82 -3.76 -10.67 2.29
C LEU A 82 -4.98 -9.75 2.17
N ILE A 83 -6.18 -10.26 2.46
CA ILE A 83 -7.42 -9.47 2.44
C ILE A 83 -7.37 -8.38 3.51
N GLY A 84 -6.86 -8.69 4.70
CA GLY A 84 -6.68 -7.74 5.79
C GLY A 84 -5.72 -6.60 5.43
N ALA A 85 -4.60 -6.91 4.78
CA ALA A 85 -3.62 -5.92 4.31
C ALA A 85 -4.22 -5.01 3.22
N ALA A 86 -4.94 -5.57 2.25
CA ALA A 86 -5.64 -4.79 1.24
C ALA A 86 -6.72 -3.88 1.86
N GLY A 87 -7.49 -4.39 2.82
CA GLY A 87 -8.47 -3.60 3.57
C GLY A 87 -7.84 -2.47 4.38
N ALA A 88 -6.71 -2.74 5.06
CA ALA A 88 -5.95 -1.74 5.80
C ALA A 88 -5.36 -0.66 4.87
N GLY A 89 -4.90 -1.05 3.68
CA GLY A 89 -4.42 -0.13 2.65
C GLY A 89 -5.54 0.78 2.11
N CYS A 90 -6.73 0.22 1.85
CA CYS A 90 -7.92 0.99 1.51
C CYS A 90 -8.28 2.01 2.60
N LEU A 91 -8.23 1.60 3.88
CA LEU A 91 -8.47 2.50 5.01
C LEU A 91 -7.43 3.63 5.06
N ALA A 92 -6.15 3.31 4.88
CA ALA A 92 -5.07 4.31 4.83
C ALA A 92 -5.28 5.29 3.67
N ALA A 93 -5.67 4.80 2.49
CA ALA A 93 -5.99 5.63 1.33
C ALA A 93 -7.18 6.59 1.60
N LEU A 94 -8.22 6.11 2.28
CA LEU A 94 -9.35 6.96 2.70
C LEU A 94 -8.91 8.03 3.71
N LEU A 95 -8.04 7.70 4.67
CA LEU A 95 -7.50 8.66 5.63
C LEU A 95 -6.68 9.76 4.94
N ILE A 96 -5.90 9.42 3.90
CA ILE A 96 -5.20 10.40 3.06
C ILE A 96 -6.21 11.32 2.37
N LEU A 97 -7.27 10.74 1.80
CA LEU A 97 -8.29 11.48 1.04
C LEU A 97 -9.09 12.46 1.91
N LEU A 98 -9.36 12.05 3.16
CA LEU A 98 -10.02 12.86 4.18
C LEU A 98 -9.05 13.82 4.91
N ASN A 99 -7.75 13.75 4.61
CA ASN A 99 -6.70 14.54 5.26
C ASN A 99 -6.65 14.33 6.80
N ILE A 100 -6.93 13.09 7.25
CA ILE A 100 -6.91 12.69 8.66
C ILE A 100 -5.61 11.94 8.91
N GLY A 101 -4.75 12.44 9.81
CA GLY A 101 -3.51 11.74 10.19
C GLY A 101 -2.57 11.47 9.01
N GLN A 102 -2.54 12.38 8.03
CA GLN A 102 -2.01 12.13 6.69
C GLN A 102 -0.58 11.58 6.63
N ARG A 103 0.31 11.99 7.55
CA ARG A 103 1.68 11.44 7.64
C ARG A 103 1.69 9.95 7.98
N ALA A 104 0.90 9.54 8.98
CA ALA A 104 0.80 8.15 9.38
C ALA A 104 0.12 7.31 8.30
N ALA A 105 -0.92 7.85 7.66
CA ALA A 105 -1.64 7.17 6.59
C ALA A 105 -0.76 6.94 5.35
N LEU A 106 0.09 7.90 4.98
CA LEU A 106 1.07 7.72 3.89
C LEU A 106 2.12 6.65 4.21
N ILE A 107 2.64 6.64 5.44
CA ILE A 107 3.60 5.61 5.87
C ILE A 107 2.94 4.23 5.84
N ALA A 108 1.71 4.11 6.34
CA ALA A 108 0.97 2.85 6.30
C ALA A 108 0.71 2.39 4.87
N ALA A 109 0.24 3.28 3.99
CA ALA A 109 0.02 2.96 2.58
C ALA A 109 1.31 2.55 1.85
N PHE A 110 2.44 3.18 2.19
CA PHE A 110 3.74 2.80 1.62
C PHE A 110 4.25 1.44 2.12
N ILE A 111 3.99 1.07 3.37
CA ILE A 111 4.41 -0.22 3.93
C ILE A 111 3.52 -1.37 3.41
N LEU A 112 2.24 -1.09 3.16
CA LEU A 112 1.25 -2.09 2.76
C LEU A 112 1.22 -2.35 1.25
N TYR A 113 1.81 -1.48 0.43
CA TYR A 113 1.89 -1.62 -1.02
C TYR A 113 3.26 -2.14 -1.44
#